data_AF-A0A2H0Q8U9-F1
#
_entry.id   AF-A0A2H0Q8U9-F1
#
_cell.length_a   1.000
_cell.length_b   1.000
_cell.length_c   1.000
_cell.angle_alpha   90.00
_cell.angle_beta   90.00
_cell.angle_gamma   90.00
#
_symmetry.space_group_name_H-M   'P 1'
#
loop_
_entity.id
_entity.type
_entity.pdbx_description
1 polymer ?
#
loop_
_entity_poly.entity_id
_entity_poly.type
_entity_poly.pdbx_seq_one_letter_code
_entity_poly.pdbx_strand_id
1 'polypeptide(L)'
;MKLHNIAFALILSGFSATAFAYGTGYSSFPLSVEKKMLSTEITGVTSTGGGMGVQARYTQKASEQLSFDAGLGMGSGERSGRIFGNADFEIFPDYMRQPRVAVRAGYEFAKEFGASRNILSVAPMVSKGFAFWGQEAFPFVSLPIGMNLNSDTKTYESTISLNTGINGHLPIEGYQNLIGSAEIQLGLKDSFTAVLVGLSYPLQ
;
A
#
# COMPACT_ATOMS: atom_id res chain seq x y z
N MET A 1 -20.69 37.86 -10.32
CA MET A 1 -19.89 36.64 -10.09
C MET A 1 -20.82 35.45 -9.99
N LYS A 2 -20.65 34.43 -10.83
CA LYS A 2 -21.61 33.31 -10.98
C LYS A 2 -21.52 32.35 -9.79
N LEU A 3 -22.68 31.88 -9.32
CA LEU A 3 -22.88 30.93 -8.21
C LEU A 3 -21.98 29.67 -8.27
N HIS A 4 -21.57 29.28 -9.49
CA HIS A 4 -20.65 28.18 -9.76
C HIS A 4 -19.25 28.36 -9.12
N ASN A 5 -18.79 29.61 -8.95
CA ASN A 5 -17.48 29.89 -8.34
C ASN A 5 -17.52 29.79 -6.81
N ILE A 6 -18.69 29.93 -6.20
CA ILE A 6 -18.88 29.84 -4.75
C ILE A 6 -18.94 28.36 -4.33
N ALA A 7 -19.56 27.49 -5.14
CA ALA A 7 -19.54 26.05 -4.91
C ALA A 7 -18.12 25.46 -5.01
N PHE A 8 -17.32 25.95 -5.97
CA PHE A 8 -15.92 25.53 -6.12
C PHE A 8 -15.02 26.05 -4.98
N ALA A 9 -15.31 27.24 -4.44
CA ALA A 9 -14.59 27.79 -3.30
C ALA A 9 -15.00 27.15 -1.95
N LEU A 10 -16.27 26.75 -1.78
CA LEU A 10 -16.76 26.08 -0.57
C LEU A 10 -16.28 24.63 -0.45
N ILE A 11 -16.00 23.96 -1.58
CA ILE A 11 -15.35 22.63 -1.58
C ILE A 11 -13.87 22.74 -1.14
N LEU A 12 -13.22 23.88 -1.39
CA LEU A 12 -11.82 24.11 -1.01
C LEU A 12 -11.63 24.54 0.46
N SER A 13 -12.67 25.04 1.14
CA SER A 13 -12.53 25.61 2.50
C SER A 13 -12.83 24.63 3.65
N GLY A 14 -13.09 23.36 3.36
CA GLY A 14 -13.58 22.38 4.35
C GLY A 14 -12.55 21.45 5.01
N PHE A 15 -11.28 21.45 4.58
CA PHE A 15 -10.31 20.44 5.03
C PHE A 15 -9.17 21.04 5.84
N SER A 16 -9.48 21.50 7.06
CA SER A 16 -8.47 21.76 8.10
C SER A 16 -8.54 20.73 9.23
N ALA A 17 -8.87 19.48 8.90
CA ALA A 17 -8.55 18.35 9.77
C ALA A 17 -7.15 17.88 9.42
N THR A 18 -6.33 17.63 10.44
CA THR A 18 -5.01 17.01 10.29
C THR A 18 -5.19 15.60 9.73
N ALA A 19 -5.14 15.48 8.40
CA ALA A 19 -5.29 14.24 7.67
C ALA A 19 -4.07 13.33 7.91
N PHE A 20 -4.23 12.30 8.74
CA PHE A 20 -3.15 11.34 9.00
C PHE A 20 -3.17 10.21 7.96
N ALA A 21 -2.44 10.45 6.87
CA ALA A 21 -2.35 9.56 5.73
C ALA A 21 -1.54 8.30 6.02
N TYR A 22 -2.14 7.10 6.06
CA TYR A 22 -1.42 5.84 6.28
C TYR A 22 -1.58 4.82 5.16
N GLY A 23 -0.44 4.29 4.72
CA GLY A 23 -0.38 3.00 4.04
C GLY A 23 1.04 2.59 3.71
N THR A 24 1.31 1.30 3.91
CA THR A 24 2.42 0.60 3.26
C THR A 24 1.94 0.10 1.90
N GLY A 25 2.85 -0.10 0.94
CA GLY A 25 2.48 -0.69 -0.34
C GLY A 25 1.90 -2.09 -0.16
N TYR A 26 0.92 -2.42 -0.99
CA TYR A 26 0.33 -3.72 -1.08
C TYR A 26 0.83 -4.40 -2.36
N SER A 27 1.82 -5.29 -2.23
CA SER A 27 2.16 -6.18 -3.34
C SER A 27 1.20 -7.37 -3.38
N SER A 28 0.67 -7.68 -4.56
CA SER A 28 -0.23 -8.82 -4.83
C SER A 28 0.35 -9.76 -5.89
N PHE A 29 1.63 -9.59 -6.23
CA PHE A 29 2.28 -10.40 -7.26
C PHE A 29 2.31 -11.87 -6.86
N PRO A 30 1.90 -12.81 -7.74
CA PRO A 30 1.89 -14.22 -7.41
C PRO A 30 3.32 -14.75 -7.24
N LEU A 31 3.60 -15.29 -6.06
CA LEU A 31 4.84 -15.99 -5.77
C LEU A 31 4.59 -17.50 -5.74
N SER A 32 5.56 -18.28 -6.23
CA SER A 32 5.61 -19.72 -5.97
C SER A 32 5.94 -19.97 -4.49
N VAL A 33 5.53 -21.11 -3.94
CA VAL A 33 5.88 -21.48 -2.56
C VAL A 33 7.42 -21.52 -2.40
N GLU A 34 7.91 -21.13 -1.23
CA GLU A 34 9.34 -21.01 -0.88
C GLU A 34 10.13 -19.91 -1.61
N LYS A 35 9.55 -19.28 -2.64
CA LYS A 35 10.17 -18.12 -3.27
C LYS A 35 10.09 -16.90 -2.37
N LYS A 36 11.15 -16.10 -2.50
CA LYS A 36 11.36 -14.87 -1.73
C LYS A 36 11.46 -13.70 -2.70
N MET A 37 11.16 -12.51 -2.25
CA MET A 37 11.21 -11.31 -3.06
C MET A 37 11.71 -10.15 -2.23
N LEU A 38 12.71 -9.43 -2.76
CA LEU A 38 13.16 -8.17 -2.20
C LEU A 38 12.60 -7.04 -3.04
N SER A 39 11.93 -6.09 -2.40
CA SER A 39 11.28 -4.97 -3.08
C SER A 39 11.79 -3.65 -2.52
N THR A 40 11.92 -2.67 -3.40
CA THR A 40 12.15 -1.27 -3.05
C THR A 40 10.99 -0.46 -3.56
N GLU A 41 10.40 0.38 -2.73
CA GLU A 41 9.24 1.21 -3.10
C GLU A 41 9.50 2.66 -2.73
N ILE A 42 9.14 3.56 -3.65
CA ILE A 42 9.08 5.00 -3.42
C ILE A 42 7.62 5.34 -3.15
N THR A 43 7.37 6.10 -2.09
CA THR A 43 6.05 6.60 -1.71
C THR A 43 6.04 8.12 -1.85
N GLY A 44 5.02 8.69 -2.48
CA GLY A 44 4.73 10.11 -2.48
C GLY A 44 3.34 10.37 -1.91
N VAL A 45 3.26 11.08 -0.79
CA VAL A 45 2.00 11.50 -0.18
C VAL A 45 1.73 12.94 -0.60
N THR A 46 0.58 13.18 -1.23
CA THR A 46 0.27 14.48 -1.88
C THR A 46 -0.67 15.38 -1.06
N SER A 47 -1.21 14.89 0.06
CA SER A 47 -2.09 15.63 0.97
C SER A 47 -1.32 16.36 2.09
N THR A 48 -2.02 16.99 3.04
CA THR A 48 -1.46 17.68 4.21
C THR A 48 -0.49 16.75 4.98
N GLY A 49 0.70 17.27 5.32
CA GLY A 49 1.81 16.46 5.82
C GLY A 49 2.51 15.62 4.74
N GLY A 50 2.41 16.09 3.49
CA GLY A 50 2.97 15.47 2.31
C GLY A 50 4.48 15.29 2.41
N GLY A 51 4.97 14.25 1.75
CA GLY A 51 6.35 13.84 1.85
C GLY A 51 6.65 12.69 0.92
N MET A 52 7.93 12.53 0.62
CA MET A 52 8.44 11.38 -0.10
C MET A 52 9.05 10.40 0.89
N GLY A 53 8.94 9.11 0.59
CA GLY A 53 9.58 8.06 1.37
C GLY A 53 10.14 6.99 0.46
N VAL A 54 11.09 6.24 0.98
CA VAL A 54 11.62 5.02 0.38
C VAL A 54 11.49 3.90 1.39
N GLN A 55 11.18 2.70 0.93
CA GLN A 55 11.12 1.53 1.78
C GLN A 55 11.68 0.30 1.09
N ALA A 56 12.20 -0.60 1.92
CA ALA A 56 12.59 -1.94 1.52
C ALA A 56 11.60 -2.94 2.15
N ARG A 57 11.17 -3.92 1.36
CA ARG A 57 10.28 -5.01 1.80
C ARG A 57 10.89 -6.34 1.40
N TYR A 58 10.94 -7.27 2.35
CA TYR A 58 11.16 -8.68 2.10
C TYR A 58 9.82 -9.41 2.15
N THR A 59 9.50 -10.18 1.13
CA THR A 59 8.29 -11.00 1.04
C THR A 59 8.67 -12.46 0.85
N GLN A 60 7.95 -13.36 1.53
CA GLN A 60 8.14 -14.80 1.40
C GLN A 60 6.78 -15.51 1.42
N LYS A 61 6.57 -16.41 0.45
CA LYS A 61 5.41 -17.30 0.44
C LYS A 61 5.71 -18.55 1.26
N ALA A 62 5.06 -18.67 2.41
CA ALA A 62 5.28 -19.77 3.37
C ALA A 62 4.49 -21.03 3.03
N SER A 63 3.29 -20.88 2.45
CA SER A 63 2.47 -21.98 1.94
C SER A 63 1.66 -21.52 0.73
N GLU A 64 0.88 -22.42 0.11
CA GLU A 64 0.01 -22.04 -1.01
C GLU A 64 -0.94 -20.89 -0.66
N GLN A 65 -1.40 -20.83 0.59
CA GLN A 65 -2.39 -19.86 1.08
C GLN A 65 -1.80 -18.73 1.91
N LEU A 66 -0.54 -18.81 2.36
CA LEU A 66 0.01 -17.86 3.32
C LEU A 66 1.31 -17.24 2.82
N SER A 67 1.34 -15.91 2.76
CA SER A 67 2.55 -15.13 2.53
C SER A 67 2.81 -14.19 3.71
N PHE A 68 4.08 -13.93 3.97
CA PHE A 68 4.51 -12.93 4.94
C PHE A 68 5.35 -11.88 4.25
N ASP A 69 5.21 -10.63 4.69
CA ASP A 69 6.15 -9.59 4.34
C ASP A 69 6.53 -8.76 5.54
N ALA A 70 7.77 -8.28 5.55
CA ALA A 70 8.28 -7.37 6.55
C ALA A 70 9.16 -6.33 5.86
N GLY A 71 9.20 -5.14 6.43
CA GLY A 71 9.94 -4.06 5.81
C GLY A 71 10.19 -2.90 6.74
N LEU A 72 11.00 -1.99 6.22
CA LEU A 72 11.36 -0.75 6.86
C LEU A 72 11.38 0.36 5.82
N GLY A 73 10.99 1.55 6.25
CA GLY A 73 10.93 2.72 5.40
C GLY A 73 11.46 3.95 6.10
N MET A 74 11.98 4.86 5.30
CA MET A 74 12.41 6.19 5.74
C MET A 74 11.65 7.22 4.92
N GLY A 75 11.22 8.28 5.59
CA GLY A 75 10.50 9.38 4.97
C GLY A 75 11.30 10.67 4.99
N SER A 76 10.77 11.68 4.32
CA SER A 76 11.17 13.07 4.44
C SER A 76 10.00 13.92 4.92
N GLY A 77 10.30 15.11 5.44
CA GLY A 77 9.32 16.03 6.01
C GLY A 77 8.84 15.56 7.40
N GLU A 78 7.54 15.50 7.58
CA GLU A 78 6.93 15.11 8.87
C GLU A 78 6.98 13.61 9.12
N ARG A 79 7.50 12.81 8.19
CA ARG A 79 7.57 11.35 8.29
C ARG A 79 9.03 10.93 8.42
N SER A 80 9.40 10.31 9.53
CA SER A 80 10.82 9.99 9.81
C SER A 80 11.16 8.55 9.48
N GLY A 81 10.32 7.59 9.86
CA GLY A 81 10.56 6.19 9.53
C GLY A 81 9.45 5.26 9.99
N ARG A 82 9.46 4.06 9.45
CA ARG A 82 8.50 2.99 9.73
C ARG A 82 9.13 1.61 9.67
N ILE A 83 8.56 0.69 10.43
CA ILE A 83 8.83 -0.75 10.38
C ILE A 83 7.47 -1.44 10.34
N PHE A 84 7.31 -2.42 9.47
CA PHE A 84 6.04 -3.12 9.32
C PHE A 84 6.23 -4.61 9.11
N GLY A 85 5.19 -5.36 9.43
CA GLY A 85 5.07 -6.79 9.17
C GLY A 85 3.63 -7.14 8.84
N ASN A 86 3.43 -7.96 7.83
CA ASN A 86 2.13 -8.35 7.32
C ASN A 86 2.06 -9.86 7.09
N ALA A 87 0.86 -10.40 7.22
CA ALA A 87 0.50 -11.76 6.85
C ALA A 87 -0.68 -11.69 5.87
N ASP A 88 -0.51 -12.29 4.70
CA ASP A 88 -1.49 -12.31 3.62
C ASP A 88 -2.06 -13.72 3.46
N PHE A 89 -3.33 -13.88 3.82
CA PHE A 89 -4.04 -15.15 3.76
C PHE A 89 -4.95 -15.20 2.54
N GLU A 90 -4.61 -16.06 1.59
CA GLU A 90 -5.35 -16.31 0.36
C GLU A 90 -6.49 -17.30 0.63
N ILE A 91 -7.71 -16.78 0.50
CA ILE A 91 -8.95 -17.55 0.65
C ILE A 91 -9.23 -18.30 -0.65
N PHE A 92 -9.10 -17.59 -1.77
CA PHE A 92 -9.29 -18.13 -3.11
C PHE A 92 -8.06 -17.79 -3.96
N PRO A 93 -7.43 -18.78 -4.61
CA PRO A 93 -6.34 -18.53 -5.54
C PRO A 93 -6.84 -17.90 -6.84
N ASP A 94 -5.95 -17.21 -7.54
CA ASP A 94 -6.18 -16.82 -8.93
C ASP A 94 -6.15 -18.08 -9.80
N TYR A 95 -7.30 -18.45 -10.36
CA TYR A 95 -7.42 -19.63 -11.21
C TYR A 95 -8.45 -19.43 -12.31
N MET A 96 -8.05 -19.55 -13.58
CA MET A 96 -8.92 -19.44 -14.75
C MET A 96 -9.75 -18.14 -14.74
N ARG A 97 -11.06 -18.20 -14.42
CA ARG A 97 -11.95 -17.04 -14.32
C ARG A 97 -12.11 -16.52 -12.89
N GLN A 98 -11.70 -17.28 -11.89
CA GLN A 98 -11.77 -16.90 -10.49
C GLN A 98 -10.66 -15.89 -10.17
N PRO A 99 -10.96 -14.71 -9.61
CA PRO A 99 -9.95 -13.82 -9.09
C PRO A 99 -9.40 -14.34 -7.76
N ARG A 100 -8.18 -13.93 -7.44
CA ARG A 100 -7.63 -14.12 -6.10
C ARG A 100 -8.41 -13.27 -5.11
N VAL A 101 -8.78 -13.87 -3.99
CA VAL A 101 -9.38 -13.17 -2.85
C VAL A 101 -8.53 -13.49 -1.62
N ALA A 102 -8.11 -12.44 -0.92
CA ALA A 102 -7.25 -12.57 0.24
C ALA A 102 -7.60 -11.57 1.32
N VAL A 103 -7.13 -11.84 2.52
CA VAL A 103 -7.19 -10.92 3.65
C VAL A 103 -5.78 -10.76 4.19
N ARG A 104 -5.28 -9.53 4.18
CA ARG A 104 -3.99 -9.18 4.76
C ARG A 104 -4.18 -8.59 6.15
N ALA A 105 -3.54 -9.17 7.15
CA ALA A 105 -3.39 -8.57 8.47
C ALA A 105 -2.01 -7.92 8.57
N GLY A 106 -1.93 -6.77 9.22
CA GLY A 106 -0.70 -5.98 9.27
C GLY A 106 -0.49 -5.29 10.62
N TYR A 107 0.78 -5.15 10.97
CA TYR A 107 1.25 -4.30 12.05
C TYR A 107 2.31 -3.34 11.51
N GLU A 108 2.18 -2.07 11.86
CA GLU A 108 3.15 -1.04 11.50
C GLU A 108 3.49 -0.18 12.72
N PHE A 109 4.78 0.00 12.96
CA PHE A 109 5.29 1.05 13.84
C PHE A 109 5.81 2.19 12.97
N ALA A 110 5.27 3.40 13.17
CA ALA A 110 5.65 4.58 12.39
C ALA A 110 5.94 5.78 13.31
N LYS A 111 6.93 6.59 12.93
CA LYS A 111 7.26 7.86 13.59
C LYS A 111 7.00 9.02 12.64
N GLU A 112 5.94 9.77 12.92
CA GLU A 112 5.45 10.83 12.04
C GLU A 112 4.81 11.97 12.83
N PHE A 113 4.91 13.19 12.33
CA PHE A 113 4.43 14.42 12.95
C PHE A 113 4.94 14.59 14.39
N GLY A 114 6.17 14.15 14.64
CA GLY A 114 6.79 14.14 15.97
C GLY A 114 6.21 13.10 16.94
N ALA A 115 5.33 12.21 16.49
CA ALA A 115 4.67 11.20 17.33
C ALA A 115 4.99 9.75 16.90
N SER A 116 5.07 8.86 17.89
CA SER A 116 5.21 7.41 17.66
C SER A 116 3.85 6.73 17.65
N ARG A 117 3.59 5.93 16.62
CA ARG A 117 2.29 5.32 16.35
C ARG A 117 2.44 3.83 16.07
N ASN A 118 1.49 3.06 16.61
CA ASN A 118 1.33 1.64 16.32
C ASN A 118 0.03 1.44 15.56
N ILE A 119 0.08 0.77 14.43
CA ILE A 119 -1.05 0.61 13.53
C ILE A 119 -1.31 -0.87 13.36
N LEU A 120 -2.49 -1.30 13.75
CA LEU A 120 -3.00 -2.64 13.47
C LEU A 120 -4.00 -2.53 12.33
N SER A 121 -3.89 -3.39 11.32
CA SER A 121 -4.75 -3.31 10.14
C SER A 121 -5.18 -4.67 9.62
N VAL A 122 -6.33 -4.66 8.96
CA VAL A 122 -6.84 -5.77 8.16
C VAL A 122 -7.31 -5.20 6.83
N ALA A 123 -6.91 -5.84 5.73
CA ALA A 123 -7.20 -5.40 4.38
C ALA A 123 -7.72 -6.58 3.55
N PRO A 124 -9.05 -6.70 3.34
CA PRO A 124 -9.56 -7.53 2.26
C PRO A 124 -9.03 -7.02 0.92
N MET A 125 -8.66 -7.96 0.05
CA MET A 125 -8.04 -7.70 -1.24
C MET A 125 -8.61 -8.65 -2.30
N VAL A 126 -8.77 -8.11 -3.51
CA VAL A 126 -9.05 -8.88 -4.71
C VAL A 126 -8.00 -8.55 -5.76
N SER A 127 -7.46 -9.56 -6.44
CA SER A 127 -6.52 -9.38 -7.55
C SER A 127 -6.77 -10.39 -8.66
N LYS A 128 -6.34 -10.06 -9.89
CA LYS A 128 -6.49 -10.95 -11.05
C LYS A 128 -5.37 -10.74 -12.05
N GLY A 129 -4.79 -11.83 -12.54
CA GLY A 129 -3.84 -11.84 -13.64
C GLY A 129 -4.52 -11.64 -14.99
N PHE A 130 -3.97 -10.73 -15.79
CA PHE A 130 -4.34 -10.49 -17.18
C PHE A 130 -3.08 -10.45 -18.05
N ALA A 131 -3.20 -10.94 -19.28
CA ALA A 131 -2.16 -10.81 -20.28
C ALA A 131 -2.39 -9.54 -21.11
N PHE A 132 -1.51 -8.54 -20.96
CA PHE A 132 -1.47 -7.33 -21.76
C PHE A 132 -0.27 -7.39 -22.71
N TRP A 133 -0.54 -7.38 -24.02
CA TRP A 133 0.51 -7.38 -25.05
C TRP A 133 1.57 -8.50 -24.89
N GLY A 134 1.12 -9.68 -24.47
CA GLY A 134 1.99 -10.85 -24.24
C GLY A 134 2.74 -10.85 -22.91
N GLN A 135 2.50 -9.87 -22.04
CA GLN A 135 3.07 -9.78 -20.69
C GLN A 135 1.97 -9.88 -19.63
N GLU A 136 2.24 -10.56 -18.54
CA GLU A 136 1.29 -10.70 -17.44
C GLU A 136 1.35 -9.50 -16.49
N ALA A 137 0.19 -8.96 -16.15
CA ALA A 137 0.04 -7.98 -15.09
C ALA A 137 -1.14 -8.34 -14.16
N PHE A 138 -1.02 -7.93 -12.91
CA PHE A 138 -1.86 -8.32 -11.80
C PHE A 138 -2.44 -7.07 -11.14
N PRO A 139 -3.47 -6.44 -11.72
CA PRO A 139 -4.23 -5.41 -11.05
C PRO A 139 -4.88 -5.95 -9.77
N PHE A 140 -4.99 -5.07 -8.77
CA PHE A 140 -5.62 -5.36 -7.52
C PHE A 140 -6.38 -4.15 -6.95
N VAL A 141 -7.29 -4.46 -6.06
CA VAL A 141 -7.98 -3.51 -5.19
C VAL A 141 -8.00 -4.06 -3.77
N SER A 142 -7.77 -3.21 -2.79
CA SER A 142 -7.91 -3.57 -1.38
C SER A 142 -8.59 -2.46 -0.60
N LEU A 143 -9.19 -2.84 0.53
CA LEU A 143 -9.85 -1.92 1.45
C LEU A 143 -9.24 -2.04 2.85
N PRO A 144 -8.05 -1.46 3.10
CA PRO A 144 -7.45 -1.47 4.43
C PRO A 144 -8.33 -0.76 5.47
N ILE A 145 -8.51 -1.43 6.60
CA ILE A 145 -9.15 -0.90 7.79
C ILE A 145 -8.14 -1.04 8.93
N GLY A 146 -7.85 0.07 9.61
CA GLY A 146 -6.81 0.13 10.62
C GLY A 146 -7.24 0.81 11.91
N MET A 147 -6.48 0.54 12.97
CA MET A 147 -6.51 1.24 14.24
C MET A 147 -5.10 1.78 14.51
N ASN A 148 -4.99 3.10 14.56
CA ASN A 148 -3.80 3.84 14.92
C ASN A 148 -3.83 4.14 16.41
N LEU A 149 -2.79 3.72 17.12
CA LEU A 149 -2.58 3.96 18.54
C LEU A 149 -1.42 4.95 18.69
N ASN A 150 -1.72 6.17 19.12
CA ASN A 150 -0.73 7.20 19.36
C ASN A 150 -0.18 7.03 20.78
N SER A 151 1.08 6.62 20.88
CA SER A 151 1.74 6.31 22.15
C SER A 151 1.97 7.55 23.01
N ASP A 152 2.14 8.72 22.40
CA ASP A 152 2.51 9.95 23.09
C ASP A 152 1.29 10.63 23.71
N THR A 153 0.17 10.64 22.99
CA THR A 153 -1.09 11.24 23.46
C THR A 153 -2.05 10.23 24.10
N LYS A 154 -1.74 8.93 24.01
CA LYS A 154 -2.61 7.83 24.46
C LYS A 154 -4.01 7.84 23.81
N THR A 155 -4.07 8.31 22.56
CA THR A 155 -5.30 8.34 21.76
C THR A 155 -5.31 7.21 20.74
N TYR A 156 -6.51 6.86 20.28
CA TYR A 156 -6.68 5.91 19.19
C TYR A 156 -7.53 6.52 18.09
N GLU A 157 -7.28 6.08 16.86
CA GLU A 157 -7.97 6.55 15.69
C GLU A 157 -8.16 5.40 14.70
N SER A 158 -9.38 5.24 14.16
CA SER A 158 -9.61 4.32 13.05
C SER A 158 -9.17 4.94 11.73
N THR A 159 -8.63 4.12 10.84
CA THR A 159 -8.32 4.49 9.45
C THR A 159 -9.06 3.57 8.50
N ILE A 160 -9.44 4.11 7.35
CA ILE A 160 -9.99 3.33 6.24
C ILE A 160 -9.49 3.93 4.93
N SER A 161 -8.99 3.09 4.04
CA SER A 161 -8.52 3.51 2.72
C SER A 161 -9.02 2.58 1.63
N LEU A 162 -9.07 3.11 0.41
CA LEU A 162 -9.20 2.34 -0.82
C LEU A 162 -7.86 2.37 -1.53
N ASN A 163 -7.29 1.20 -1.77
CA ASN A 163 -6.02 1.07 -2.47
C ASN A 163 -6.27 0.33 -3.78
N THR A 164 -5.66 0.80 -4.86
CA THR A 164 -5.67 0.11 -6.14
C THR A 164 -4.31 0.19 -6.76
N GLY A 165 -3.89 -0.89 -7.42
CA GLY A 165 -2.59 -0.92 -8.04
C GLY A 165 -2.48 -2.04 -9.06
N ILE A 166 -1.29 -2.15 -9.64
CA ILE A 166 -0.95 -3.14 -10.63
C ILE A 166 0.50 -3.58 -10.41
N ASN A 167 0.74 -4.88 -10.54
CA ASN A 167 2.07 -5.49 -10.48
C ASN A 167 2.34 -6.24 -11.79
N GLY A 168 3.56 -6.30 -12.27
CA GLY A 168 3.89 -7.07 -13.48
C GLY A 168 5.37 -7.04 -13.82
N HIS A 169 5.80 -7.91 -14.73
CA HIS A 169 7.17 -7.87 -15.23
C HIS A 169 7.41 -6.59 -16.02
N LEU A 170 8.59 -6.00 -15.89
CA LEU A 170 8.94 -4.82 -16.68
C LEU A 170 9.08 -5.19 -18.16
N PRO A 171 8.38 -4.51 -19.09
CA PRO A 171 8.45 -4.78 -20.52
C PRO A 171 9.70 -4.12 -21.16
N ILE A 172 10.86 -4.24 -20.49
CA ILE A 172 12.13 -3.64 -20.91
C ILE A 172 13.13 -4.77 -21.14
N GLU A 173 13.75 -4.79 -22.31
CA GLU A 173 14.77 -5.78 -22.66
C GLU A 173 15.93 -5.76 -21.66
N GLY A 174 16.37 -6.94 -21.20
CA GLY A 174 17.40 -7.08 -20.16
C GLY A 174 16.89 -6.96 -18.71
N TYR A 175 15.68 -6.46 -18.47
CA TYR A 175 15.11 -6.27 -17.12
C TYR A 175 13.81 -7.06 -16.86
N GLN A 176 13.50 -8.04 -17.71
CA GLN A 176 12.28 -8.86 -17.63
C GLN A 176 12.14 -9.65 -16.31
N ASN A 177 13.25 -9.89 -15.62
CA ASN A 177 13.27 -10.56 -14.31
C ASN A 177 12.83 -9.64 -13.16
N LEU A 178 12.69 -8.33 -13.41
CA LEU A 178 12.21 -7.36 -12.42
C LEU A 178 10.69 -7.22 -12.51
N ILE A 179 10.08 -7.12 -11.33
CA ILE A 179 8.65 -6.89 -11.18
C ILE A 179 8.45 -5.44 -10.79
N GLY A 180 7.77 -4.67 -11.64
CA GLY A 180 7.32 -3.33 -11.33
C GLY A 180 5.99 -3.35 -10.57
N SER A 181 5.81 -2.39 -9.68
CA SER A 181 4.54 -2.12 -9.01
C SER A 181 4.17 -0.64 -9.08
N ALA A 182 2.88 -0.36 -9.21
CA ALA A 182 2.33 0.98 -9.08
C ALA A 182 1.01 0.90 -8.30
N GLU A 183 0.84 1.76 -7.30
CA GLU A 183 -0.33 1.79 -6.41
C GLU A 183 -0.75 3.21 -6.10
N ILE A 184 -2.06 3.41 -6.00
CA ILE A 184 -2.70 4.62 -5.51
C ILE A 184 -3.48 4.24 -4.25
N GLN A 185 -3.32 5.05 -3.20
CA GLN A 185 -4.03 4.91 -1.93
C GLN A 185 -4.87 6.14 -1.69
N LEU A 186 -6.14 5.93 -1.36
CA LEU A 186 -7.11 6.98 -1.09
C LEU A 186 -7.66 6.78 0.32
N GLY A 187 -7.29 7.66 1.26
CA GLY A 187 -7.88 7.65 2.60
C GLY A 187 -9.32 8.10 2.57
N LEU A 188 -10.26 7.22 2.91
CA LEU A 188 -11.69 7.52 2.83
C LEU A 188 -12.19 8.33 4.03
N LYS A 189 -11.54 8.19 5.19
CA LYS A 189 -11.89 8.96 6.39
C LYS A 189 -11.13 10.28 6.45
N ASP A 190 -9.81 10.23 6.33
CA ASP A 190 -8.95 11.39 6.56
C ASP A 190 -8.63 12.16 5.27
N SER A 191 -9.21 11.75 4.12
CA SER A 191 -9.05 12.42 2.82
C SER A 191 -7.59 12.66 2.45
N PHE A 192 -6.82 11.57 2.30
CA PHE A 192 -5.44 11.62 1.80
C PHE A 192 -5.28 10.89 0.48
N THR A 193 -4.22 11.23 -0.24
CA THR A 193 -3.80 10.48 -1.43
C THR A 193 -2.32 10.18 -1.36
N ALA A 194 -1.96 8.93 -1.64
CA ALA A 194 -0.59 8.51 -1.81
C ALA A 194 -0.41 7.73 -3.10
N VAL A 195 0.77 7.87 -3.70
CA VAL A 195 1.21 7.09 -4.85
C VAL A 195 2.45 6.30 -4.43
N LEU A 196 2.48 5.02 -4.77
CA LEU A 196 3.61 4.15 -4.54
C LEU A 196 4.05 3.55 -5.86
N VAL A 197 5.37 3.54 -6.08
CA VAL A 197 5.99 2.90 -7.23
C VAL A 197 7.12 2.03 -6.72
N GLY A 198 7.16 0.78 -7.15
CA GLY A 198 8.13 -0.18 -6.65
C GLY A 198 8.78 -1.02 -7.73
N LEU A 199 9.94 -1.55 -7.36
CA LEU A 199 10.70 -2.53 -8.10
C LEU A 199 11.02 -3.69 -7.19
N SER A 200 10.76 -4.90 -7.66
CA SER A 200 10.96 -6.13 -6.90
C SER A 200 11.82 -7.11 -7.69
N TYR A 201 12.74 -7.75 -6.96
CA TYR A 201 13.62 -8.77 -7.47
C TYR A 201 13.30 -10.11 -6.79
N PRO A 202 12.95 -11.16 -7.55
CA PRO A 202 12.74 -12.49 -7.01
C PRO A 202 14.10 -13.09 -6.61
N LEU A 203 14.19 -13.54 -5.37
CA LEU A 203 15.34 -14.25 -4.82
C LEU A 203 15.15 -15.76 -5.02
N GLN A 204 16.26 -16.48 -5.23
CA GLN A 204 16.28 -17.94 -5.29
C GLN A 204 16.11 -18.57 -3.91
#